data_AF-A0A0B4X8Y7-F1
#
_entry.id   AF-A0A0B4X8Y7-F1
#
_cell.length_a   1.000
_cell.length_b   1.000
_cell.length_c   1.000
_cell.angle_alpha   90.00
_cell.angle_beta   90.00
_cell.angle_gamma   90.00
#
_symmetry.space_group_name_H-M   'P 1'
#
loop_
_entity.id
_entity.type
_entity.pdbx_description
1 polymer ?
#
loop_
_entity_poly.entity_id
_entity_poly.type
_entity_poly.pdbx_seq_one_letter_code
_entity_poly.pdbx_strand_id
1 'polypeptide(L)' 'MVYRLVGELPNFEDAMYFSAITFATIGYGDITLSNEWRLASAIEGVNGILLFGWTTAFLFKVSELWSSRRAADQNIAQP' A
#
# COMPACT_ATOMS: atom_id res chain seq x y z
N MET A 1 3.55 -1.37 -13.42
CA MET A 1 3.55 -0.27 -14.43
C MET A 1 4.97 0.20 -14.73
N VAL A 2 5.75 0.55 -13.70
CA VAL A 2 7.11 1.10 -13.82
C VAL A 2 8.05 0.22 -14.66
N TYR A 3 7.96 -1.10 -14.51
CA TYR A 3 8.83 -2.04 -15.24
C TYR A 3 8.58 -2.15 -16.74
N ARG A 4 7.41 -1.71 -17.23
CA ARG A 4 7.21 -1.55 -18.68
C ARG A 4 7.88 -0.28 -19.19
N LEU A 5 7.78 0.81 -18.43
CA LEU A 5 8.35 2.11 -18.81
C LEU A 5 9.87 2.06 -18.88
N VAL A 6 10.50 1.21 -18.05
CA VAL A 6 11.94 0.98 -18.07
C VAL A 6 12.37 -0.14 -19.03
N GLY A 7 11.44 -0.73 -19.78
CA GLY A 7 11.73 -1.75 -20.79
C GLY A 7 12.02 -3.16 -20.25
N GLU A 8 11.83 -3.39 -18.95
CA GLU A 8 12.11 -4.66 -18.28
C GLU A 8 11.03 -5.72 -18.52
N LEU A 9 9.77 -5.31 -18.63
CA LEU A 9 8.65 -6.21 -18.95
C LEU A 9 8.00 -5.83 -20.29
N PRO A 10 7.75 -6.82 -21.18
CA PRO A 10 7.30 -6.56 -22.55
C PRO A 10 5.85 -6.10 -22.63
N ASN A 11 4.99 -6.62 -21.76
CA ASN A 11 3.55 -6.38 -21.79
C ASN A 11 3.10 -5.47 -20.65
N PHE A 12 2.02 -4.72 -20.89
CA PHE A 12 1.38 -3.89 -19.87
C PHE A 12 0.79 -4.71 -18.74
N GLU A 13 0.11 -5.80 -19.10
CA GLU A 13 -0.57 -6.68 -18.15
C GLU A 13 0.42 -7.26 -17.15
N ASP A 14 1.49 -7.90 -17.63
CA ASP A 14 2.59 -8.45 -16.82
C ASP A 14 3.20 -7.38 -15.90
N ALA A 15 3.46 -6.18 -16.44
CA ALA A 15 4.04 -5.10 -15.65
C ALA A 15 3.07 -4.53 -14.60
N MET A 16 1.78 -4.47 -14.88
CA MET A 16 0.76 -4.05 -13.93
C MET A 16 0.56 -5.11 -12.85
N TYR A 17 0.44 -6.37 -13.26
CA TYR A 17 0.33 -7.53 -12.38
C TYR A 17 1.52 -7.62 -11.42
N PHE A 18 2.76 -7.64 -11.93
CA PHE A 18 3.96 -7.69 -11.10
C PHE A 18 3.99 -6.55 -10.07
N SER A 19 3.77 -5.32 -10.53
CA SER A 19 3.77 -4.13 -9.67
C SER A 19 2.67 -4.22 -8.58
N ALA A 20 1.47 -4.67 -8.94
CA ALA A 20 0.37 -4.82 -7.99
C ALA A 20 0.67 -5.89 -6.92
N ILE A 21 1.17 -7.06 -7.31
CA ILE A 21 1.49 -8.14 -6.36
C ILE A 21 2.73 -7.82 -5.52
N THR A 22 3.70 -7.10 -6.05
CA THR A 22 4.90 -6.64 -5.32
C THR A 22 4.51 -5.57 -4.30
N PHE A 23 3.74 -4.57 -4.72
CA PHE A 23 3.23 -3.52 -3.83
C PHE A 23 2.32 -4.09 -2.74
N ALA A 24 1.50 -5.09 -3.06
CA ALA A 24 0.68 -5.79 -2.07
C ALA A 24 1.46 -6.82 -1.25
N THR A 25 2.76 -7.01 -1.50
CA THR A 25 3.64 -8.00 -0.84
C THR A 25 3.25 -9.47 -1.02
N ILE A 26 2.44 -9.77 -2.03
CA ILE A 26 2.00 -11.13 -2.38
C ILE A 26 3.15 -11.90 -3.04
N GLY A 27 3.78 -11.31 -4.06
CA GLY A 27 5.02 -11.81 -4.67
C GLY A 27 5.00 -13.29 -5.09
N TYR A 28 4.04 -13.72 -5.90
CA TYR A 28 3.92 -15.11 -6.37
C TYR A 28 5.20 -15.69 -7.02
N GLY A 29 6.07 -14.83 -7.57
CA GLY A 29 7.37 -15.23 -8.12
C GLY A 29 7.31 -15.88 -9.50
N ASP A 30 6.13 -15.87 -10.11
CA ASP A 30 5.86 -16.28 -11.49
C ASP A 30 6.50 -15.35 -12.52
N ILE A 31 6.58 -14.05 -12.20
CA ILE A 31 7.33 -13.06 -12.97
C ILE A 31 8.51 -12.57 -12.12
N THR A 32 9.72 -12.61 -12.69
CA THR A 32 10.95 -12.11 -12.05
C THR A 32 11.62 -11.07 -12.93
N LEU A 33 12.29 -10.11 -12.29
CA LEU A 33 13.06 -9.08 -12.98
C LEU A 33 14.54 -9.46 -13.02
N SER A 34 15.26 -8.86 -13.95
CA SER A 34 16.71 -8.90 -14.05
C SER A 34 17.38 -8.35 -12.79
N ASN A 35 18.67 -8.69 -12.61
CA ASN A 35 19.42 -8.30 -11.42
C ASN A 35 19.46 -6.78 -11.21
N GLU A 36 19.37 -5.99 -12.28
CA GLU A 36 19.40 -4.53 -12.23
C GLU A 36 18.18 -3.95 -11.49
N TRP A 37 17.00 -4.56 -11.67
CA TRP A 37 15.74 -4.07 -11.11
C TRP A 37 15.29 -4.78 -9.83
N ARG A 38 16.03 -5.81 -9.39
CA ARG A 38 15.72 -6.57 -8.17
C ARG A 38 15.68 -5.71 -6.91
N LEU A 39 16.55 -4.72 -6.79
CA LEU A 39 16.52 -3.79 -5.65
C LEU A 39 15.32 -2.85 -5.73
N ALA A 40 14.96 -2.40 -6.93
CA ALA A 40 13.81 -1.52 -7.13
C ALA A 40 12.49 -2.21 -6.75
N SER A 41 12.32 -3.50 -7.09
CA SER A 41 11.12 -4.25 -6.69
C SER A 41 11.05 -4.51 -5.19
N ALA A 42 12.19 -4.73 -4.54
CA ALA A 42 12.23 -4.79 -3.08
C ALA A 42 11.78 -3.46 -2.44
N ILE A 43 12.23 -2.32 -2.97
CA ILE A 43 11.81 -0.99 -2.51
C ILE A 43 10.31 -0.75 -2.76
N GLU A 44 9.78 -1.18 -3.90
CA GLU A 44 8.34 -1.11 -4.18
C GLU A 44 7.51 -1.86 -3.13
N GLY A 45 7.93 -3.08 -2.76
CA GLY A 45 7.28 -3.84 -1.70
C GLY A 45 7.33 -3.14 -0.34
N VAL A 46 8.47 -2.57 0.03
CA VAL A 46 8.61 -1.78 1.28
C VAL A 46 7.68 -0.57 1.29
N ASN A 47 7.59 0.15 0.16
CA ASN A 47 6.66 1.28 0.04
C ASN A 47 5.20 0.84 0.21
N GLY A 48 4.83 -0.32 -0.33
CA GLY A 48 3.52 -0.93 -0.11
C GLY A 48 3.22 -1.14 1.38
N ILE A 49 4.12 -1.79 2.11
CA ILE A 49 3.97 -2.01 3.57
C ILE A 49 3.83 -0.68 4.32
N LEU A 50 4.69 0.30 4.02
CA LEU A 50 4.66 1.61 4.67
C LEU A 50 3.32 2.32 4.43
N LEU A 51 2.78 2.26 3.22
CA LEU A 51 1.49 2.85 2.88
C LEU A 51 0.33 2.13 3.56
N PHE A 52 0.36 0.80 3.65
CA PHE A 52 -0.64 0.04 4.43
C PHE A 52 -0.58 0.38 5.92
N GLY A 53 0.63 0.47 6.49
CA GLY A 53 0.84 0.87 7.89
C GLY A 53 0.33 2.29 8.15
N TRP A 54 0.66 3.23 7.27
CA TRP A 54 0.20 4.62 7.37
C TRP A 54 -1.32 4.72 7.26
N THR A 55 -1.93 4.00 6.32
CA THR A 55 -3.39 4.00 6.12
C THR A 55 -4.10 3.45 7.35
N THR A 56 -3.58 2.36 7.92
CA THR A 56 -4.10 1.77 9.16
C THR A 56 -4.03 2.76 10.32
N ALA A 57 -2.86 3.38 10.55
CA ALA A 57 -2.70 4.39 11.60
C ALA A 57 -3.63 5.59 11.41
N PHE A 58 -3.78 6.07 10.18
CA PHE A 58 -4.71 7.15 9.83
C PHE A 58 -6.16 6.77 10.12
N LEU A 59 -6.60 5.57 9.71
CA LEU A 59 -7.96 5.07 9.99
C LEU A 59 -8.24 4.95 11.48
N PHE A 60 -7.28 4.44 12.26
CA PHE A 60 -7.38 4.41 13.72
C PHE A 60 -7.53 5.82 14.30
N LYS A 61 -6.73 6.78 13.85
CA LYS A 61 -6.81 8.15 14.36
C LYS A 61 -8.14 8.81 14.02
N VAL A 62 -8.64 8.60 12.81
CA VAL A 62 -9.96 9.06 12.40
C VAL A 62 -11.03 8.44 13.31
N SER A 63 -11.00 7.12 13.52
CA SER A 63 -11.94 6.42 14.40
C SER A 63 -11.97 6.98 15.83
N GLU A 64 -10.79 7.27 16.40
CA GLU A 64 -10.64 7.89 17.73
C GLU A 64 -11.23 9.31 17.80
N LEU A 65 -11.09 10.10 16.73
CA LEU A 65 -11.70 11.42 16.64
C LEU A 65 -13.23 11.34 16.58
N TRP A 66 -13.77 10.38 15.83
CA TRP A 66 -15.21 10.13 15.78
C TRP A 66 -15.76 9.69 17.14
N SER A 67 -15.05 8.82 17.87
CA SER A 67 -15.48 8.36 19.20
C SER A 67 -15.42 9.48 20.24
N SER A 68 -14.36 10.30 20.22
CA SER A 68 -14.19 11.43 21.14
C SER A 68 -15.29 12.49 20.95
N ARG A 69 -15.68 12.76 19.69
CA ARG A 69 -16.80 13.68 19.39
C ARG A 69 -18.14 13.16 19.93
N ARG A 70 -18.44 11.87 19.71
CA ARG A 70 -19.66 11.24 20.23
C ARG A 70 -19.74 11.27 21.75
N ALA A 71 -18.61 11.08 22.44
CA ALA A 71 -18.56 11.16 23.90
C ALA A 71 -18.81 12.59 24.41
N ALA A 72 -18.28 13.61 23.72
CA ALA A 72 -18.54 15.01 24.06
C ALA A 72 -20.02 15.39 23.87
N ASP A 73 -20.65 14.95 22.78
CA ASP A 73 -22.06 15.23 22.49
C ASP A 73 -23.00 14.59 23.53
N GLN A 74 -22.67 13.37 24.01
CA GLN A 74 -23.45 12.68 25.04
C GLN A 74 -23.36 13.35 26.42
N ASN A 75 -22.20 13.91 26.78
CA ASN A 75 -21.98 14.57 28.07
C ASN A 75 -22.73 15.93 28.17
N ILE A 76 -23.00 16.59 27.04
CA ILE A 76 -23.78 17.84 27.01
C ILE A 76 -25.30 17.54 27.11
N ALA A 77 -25.74 16.35 26.75
CA ALA A 77 -27.15 15.95 26.75
C ALA A 77 -27.67 15.42 28.11
N GLN A 78 -26.81 15.23 29.11
CA GLN A 78 -27.21 14.87 30.47
C GLN A 78 -27.19 16.13 31.37
N PRO A 79 -28.34 16.56 31.94
CA PRO A 79 -28.42 17.73 32.83
C PRO A 79 -27.85 17.47 34.23
#